data_AF-A0A7V8A7U4-F1
#
_entry.id   AF-A0A7V8A7U4-F1
#
_cell.length_a   1.000
_cell.length_b   1.000
_cell.length_c   1.000
_cell.angle_alpha   90.00
_cell.angle_beta   90.00
_cell.angle_gamma   90.00
#
_symmetry.space_group_name_H-M   'P 1'
#
loop_
_entity.id
_entity.type
_entity.pdbx_description
1 polymer ?
#
loop_
_entity_poly.entity_id
_entity_poly.type
_entity_poly.pdbx_seq_one_letter_code
_entity_poly.pdbx_strand_id
1 'polypeptide(L)' 'MKLTFTPEEIAFRDEIRAFIEQNYPQNLKGVGDREDLTKEDYLSWHRILGAKGWSTPAWPVEYGGPGWHATQ' A
#
# COMPACT_ATOMS: atom_id res chain seq x y z
N MET A 1 -16.80 -10.23 -20.19
CA MET A 1 -15.92 -9.68 -19.15
C MET A 1 -16.46 -8.31 -18.76
N LYS A 2 -16.72 -8.07 -17.46
CA LYS A 2 -17.13 -6.75 -16.96
C LYS A 2 -15.86 -6.01 -16.56
N LEU A 3 -15.61 -4.87 -17.20
CA LEU A 3 -14.35 -4.11 -17.08
C LEU A 3 -14.49 -2.84 -16.23
N THR A 4 -15.67 -2.61 -15.68
CA THR A 4 -16.00 -1.43 -14.87
C THR A 4 -15.93 -1.78 -13.40
N PHE A 5 -15.23 -0.97 -12.63
CA PHE A 5 -15.20 -1.08 -11.17
C PHE A 5 -16.57 -0.79 -10.56
N THR A 6 -16.88 -1.45 -9.44
CA THR A 6 -18.05 -1.11 -8.62
C THR A 6 -17.78 0.17 -7.82
N PRO A 7 -18.83 0.82 -7.28
CA PRO A 7 -18.65 1.97 -6.38
C PRO A 7 -17.78 1.64 -5.16
N GLU A 8 -17.87 0.42 -4.63
CA GLU A 8 -17.09 -0.04 -3.48
C GLU A 8 -15.60 -0.18 -3.83
N GLU A 9 -15.28 -0.72 -5.00
CA GLU A 9 -13.91 -0.84 -5.50
C GLU A 9 -13.29 0.55 -5.78
N ILE A 10 -14.10 1.50 -6.27
CA ILE A 10 -13.68 2.90 -6.45
C ILE A 10 -13.40 3.56 -5.10
N ALA A 11 -14.30 3.38 -4.12
CA ALA A 11 -14.12 3.94 -2.79
C ALA A 11 -12.86 3.41 -2.10
N PHE A 12 -12.61 2.09 -2.19
CA PHE A 12 -11.40 1.47 -1.67
C PHE A 12 -10.14 2.03 -2.35
N ARG A 13 -10.14 2.15 -3.68
CA ARG A 13 -9.01 2.76 -4.42
C ARG A 13 -8.74 4.19 -3.94
N ASP A 14 -9.78 4.97 -3.73
CA ASP A 14 -9.65 6.36 -3.32
C ASP A 14 -9.16 6.48 -1.86
N GLU A 15 -9.55 5.55 -0.98
CA GLU A 15 -8.98 5.40 0.37
C GLU A 15 -7.47 5.13 0.32
N ILE A 16 -7.04 4.13 -0.47
CA ILE A 16 -5.62 3.77 -0.59
C ILE A 16 -4.80 4.95 -1.14
N ARG A 17 -5.33 5.67 -2.14
CA ARG A 17 -4.66 6.85 -2.70
C ARG A 17 -4.50 7.95 -1.65
N ALA A 18 -5.56 8.27 -0.92
CA ALA A 18 -5.52 9.27 0.13
C ALA A 18 -4.52 8.87 1.24
N PHE A 19 -4.49 7.59 1.62
CA PHE A 19 -3.55 7.09 2.60
C PHE A 19 -2.10 7.26 2.13
N ILE A 20 -1.77 6.86 0.89
CA ILE A 20 -0.42 7.00 0.34
C ILE A 20 -0.05 8.47 0.26
N GLU A 21 -0.92 9.34 -0.23
CA GLU A 21 -0.62 10.77 -0.35
C GLU A 21 -0.28 11.42 1.01
N GLN A 22 -1.02 11.04 2.06
CA GLN A 22 -0.84 11.59 3.40
C GLN A 22 0.35 10.99 4.15
N ASN A 23 0.69 9.72 3.91
CA ASN A 23 1.64 8.97 4.73
C ASN A 23 2.94 8.63 4.01
N TYR A 24 3.00 8.75 2.69
CA TYR A 24 4.22 8.42 1.95
C TYR A 24 5.38 9.34 2.38
N PRO A 25 6.54 8.79 2.80
CA PRO A 25 7.66 9.59 3.27
C PRO A 25 8.14 10.57 2.20
N GLN A 26 8.24 11.86 2.56
CA GLN A 26 8.54 12.90 1.58
C GLN A 26 9.96 12.78 1.00
N ASN A 27 10.91 12.25 1.77
CA ASN A 27 12.27 11.97 1.31
C ASN A 27 12.33 10.91 0.20
N LEU A 28 11.29 10.09 0.07
CA LEU A 28 11.19 9.08 -0.99
C LEU A 28 10.53 9.60 -2.26
N LYS A 29 10.02 10.84 -2.27
CA LYS A 29 9.43 11.44 -3.47
C LYS A 29 10.54 11.78 -4.46
N GLY A 30 10.46 11.23 -5.66
CA GLY A 30 11.43 11.49 -6.73
C GLY A 30 12.75 10.73 -6.56
N VAL A 31 12.84 9.81 -5.59
CA VAL A 31 13.89 8.77 -5.62
C VAL A 31 13.65 7.93 -6.87
N GLY A 32 14.72 7.65 -7.61
CA GLY A 32 14.67 6.93 -8.87
C GLY A 32 14.38 5.46 -8.64
N ASP A 33 15.44 4.65 -8.68
CA ASP A 33 15.28 3.20 -8.60
C ASP A 33 15.39 2.69 -7.16
N ARG A 34 14.99 1.43 -6.96
CA ARG A 34 15.04 0.80 -5.63
C ARG A 34 16.46 0.71 -5.10
N GLU A 35 17.43 0.60 -5.99
CA GLU A 35 18.87 0.53 -5.73
C GLU A 35 19.40 1.81 -5.07
N ASP A 36 18.73 2.95 -5.28
CA ASP A 36 19.08 4.24 -4.68
C ASP A 36 18.58 4.37 -3.24
N LEU A 37 17.71 3.47 -2.79
CA LEU A 37 17.15 3.51 -1.43
C LEU A 37 18.17 3.00 -0.41
N THR A 38 18.36 3.77 0.65
CA THR A 38 19.03 3.25 1.84
C THR A 38 18.15 2.20 2.53
N LYS A 39 18.75 1.45 3.47
CA LYS A 39 17.98 0.54 4.34
C LYS A 39 16.88 1.29 5.10
N GLU A 40 17.17 2.47 5.63
CA GLU A 40 16.18 3.23 6.40
C GLU A 40 15.08 3.81 5.52
N ASP A 41 15.39 4.20 4.28
CA ASP A 41 14.39 4.59 3.29
C ASP A 41 13.40 3.45 3.03
N TYR A 42 13.91 2.24 2.78
CA TYR A 42 13.08 1.06 2.58
C TYR A 42 12.23 0.72 3.82
N LEU A 43 12.82 0.78 5.01
CA LEU A 43 12.12 0.49 6.25
C LEU A 43 11.09 1.55 6.62
N SER A 44 11.32 2.82 6.29
CA SER A 44 10.41 3.92 6.62
C SER A 44 9.01 3.68 6.05
N TRP A 45 8.92 3.27 4.78
CA TRP A 45 7.65 2.97 4.14
C TRP A 45 7.01 1.68 4.69
N HIS A 46 7.81 0.63 4.90
CA HIS A 46 7.29 -0.63 5.43
C HIS A 46 6.80 -0.54 6.88
N ARG A 47 7.37 0.33 7.71
CA ARG A 47 6.87 0.59 9.07
C ARG A 47 5.47 1.22 9.03
N ILE A 48 5.25 2.14 8.09
CA ILE A 48 3.96 2.83 7.90
C ILE A 48 2.89 1.84 7.42
N LEU A 49 3.20 1.03 6.42
CA LEU A 49 2.30 -0.03 5.95
C LEU A 49 2.06 -1.10 7.00
N GLY A 50 3.11 -1.53 7.70
CA GLY A 50 3.05 -2.54 8.75
C GLY A 50 2.14 -2.15 9.91
N ALA A 51 2.10 -0.86 10.27
CA ALA A 51 1.18 -0.35 11.29
C ALA A 51 -0.31 -0.53 10.92
N LYS A 52 -0.63 -0.66 9.63
CA LYS A 52 -1.99 -0.96 9.14
C LYS A 52 -2.19 -2.44 8.76
N GLY A 53 -1.16 -3.28 8.85
CA GLY A 53 -1.18 -4.65 8.32
C GLY A 53 -1.19 -4.72 6.79
N TRP A 54 -0.67 -3.68 6.12
CA TRP A 54 -0.76 -3.53 4.65
C TRP A 54 0.52 -3.92 3.92
N SER A 55 1.59 -4.31 4.64
CA SER A 55 2.85 -4.73 4.01
C SER A 55 2.72 -6.02 3.19
N THR A 56 1.72 -6.84 3.46
CA THR A 56 1.54 -8.17 2.85
C THR A 56 0.09 -8.39 2.41
N PRO A 57 -0.39 -7.72 1.35
CA PRO A 57 -1.78 -7.74 0.94
C PRO A 57 -2.29 -9.13 0.51
N ALA A 58 -1.40 -9.99 0.01
CA ALA A 58 -1.74 -11.34 -0.41
C ALA A 58 -1.73 -12.38 0.71
N TRP A 59 -1.34 -12.00 1.94
CA TRP A 59 -1.25 -12.97 3.04
C TRP A 59 -2.62 -13.20 3.68
N PRO A 60 -2.90 -14.42 4.18
CA PRO A 60 -4.03 -14.68 5.05
C PRO A 60 -4.02 -13.79 6.30
N VAL A 61 -5.21 -13.49 6.83
CA VAL A 61 -5.38 -12.66 8.03
C VAL A 61 -4.69 -13.25 9.25
N GLU A 62 -4.67 -14.59 9.38
CA GLU A 62 -3.97 -15.29 10.47
C GLU A 62 -2.46 -15.00 10.54
N TYR A 63 -1.86 -14.56 9.42
CA TYR A 63 -0.45 -14.16 9.33
C TYR A 63 -0.25 -12.64 9.28
N GLY A 64 -1.29 -11.85 9.53
CA GLY A 64 -1.24 -10.39 9.56
C GLY A 64 -1.49 -9.70 8.22
N GLY A 65 -2.04 -10.40 7.22
CA GLY A 65 -2.52 -9.77 5.99
C GLY A 65 -3.82 -8.98 6.21
N PRO A 66 -4.15 -8.05 5.29
CA PRO A 66 -5.28 -7.14 5.47
C PRO A 66 -6.64 -7.78 5.16
N GLY A 67 -6.67 -9.01 4.64
CA GLY A 67 -7.91 -9.73 4.31
C GLY A 67 -8.60 -9.27 3.04
N TRP A 68 -7.87 -8.60 2.14
CA TRP A 68 -8.38 -8.16 0.84
C TRP A 68 -8.64 -9.34 -0.10
N HIS A 69 -9.59 -9.15 -1.02
CA HIS A 69 -9.88 -10.10 -2.11
C HIS A 69 -9.27 -9.61 -3.44
N ALA A 70 -9.41 -10.37 -4.52
CA ALA A 70 -8.73 -10.10 -5.80
C ALA A 70 -8.99 -8.72 -6.44
N THR A 71 -10.07 -8.01 -6.09
CA THR A 71 -10.38 -6.66 -6.59
C THR A 71 -10.15 -5.54 -5.56
N GLN A 72 -9.49 -5.86 -4.45
CA GLN A 72 -9.01 -4.94 -3.40
C GLN A 72 -7.47 -5.05 -3.32
#